data_AF-A0A399N5E3-F1
#
_entry.id   AF-A0A399N5E3-F1
#
_cell.length_a   1.000
_cell.length_b   1.000
_cell.length_c   1.000
_cell.angle_alpha   90.00
_cell.angle_beta   90.00
_cell.angle_gamma   90.00
#
_symmetry.space_group_name_H-M   'P 1'
#
loop_
_entity.id
_entity.type
_entity.pdbx_description
1 polymer ?
#
loop_
_entity_poly.entity_id
_entity_poly.type
_entity_poly.pdbx_seq_one_letter_code
_entity_poly.pdbx_strand_id
1 'polypeptide(L)'
;PTASTDPVVGDFLGRGPCIVASFGSMTRGDAAARGRAIVTAARAHGLRVLLVTGWGGLTLPTDCRGSDVLAVRAAPFDQVLSGAALAV
;
A
#
# COMPACT_ATOMS: atom_id res chain seq x y z
N PRO A 1 -3.32 -2.21 -23.46
CA PRO A 1 -4.04 -1.24 -22.59
C PRO A 1 -3.15 -0.84 -21.41
N THR A 2 -2.58 0.36 -21.43
CA THR A 2 -1.88 0.94 -20.28
C THR A 2 -2.93 1.25 -19.22
N ALA A 3 -2.90 0.52 -18.09
CA ALA A 3 -3.84 0.77 -17.01
C ALA A 3 -3.56 2.17 -16.43
N SER A 4 -4.56 3.05 -16.49
CA SER A 4 -4.49 4.35 -15.81
C SER A 4 -4.54 4.13 -14.31
N THR A 5 -3.70 4.85 -13.56
CA THR A 5 -3.82 4.87 -12.09
C THR A 5 -5.17 5.43 -11.68
N ASP A 6 -5.82 4.79 -10.70
CA ASP A 6 -7.04 5.29 -10.06
C ASP A 6 -6.74 6.69 -9.46
N PRO A 7 -7.56 7.72 -9.72
CA PRO A 7 -7.36 9.07 -9.17
C PRO A 7 -7.04 9.09 -7.67
N VAL A 8 -7.65 8.20 -6.87
CA VAL A 8 -7.39 8.13 -5.43
C VAL A 8 -5.93 7.77 -5.10
N VAL A 9 -5.31 6.91 -5.92
CA VAL A 9 -3.91 6.49 -5.77
C VAL A 9 -2.99 7.62 -6.21
N GLY A 10 -3.32 8.30 -7.31
CA GLY A 10 -2.58 9.48 -7.78
C GLY A 10 -2.56 10.59 -6.73
N ASP A 11 -3.72 10.94 -6.19
CA ASP A 11 -3.86 11.95 -5.14
C ASP A 11 -3.08 11.56 -3.86
N PHE A 12 -3.10 10.27 -3.51
CA PHE A 12 -2.35 9.79 -2.36
C PHE A 12 -0.84 9.90 -2.58
N LEU A 13 -0.32 9.52 -3.75
CA LEU A 13 1.10 9.66 -4.09
C LEU A 13 1.52 11.14 -4.12
N GLY A 14 0.68 12.02 -4.67
CA GLY A 14 0.97 13.46 -4.77
C GLY A 14 1.09 14.19 -3.43
N ARG A 15 0.59 13.62 -2.33
CA ARG A 15 0.67 14.21 -0.98
C ARG A 15 2.04 14.05 -0.29
N GLY A 16 3.04 13.44 -0.94
CA GLY A 16 4.40 13.29 -0.42
C GLY A 16 4.94 11.84 -0.40
N PRO A 17 6.00 11.55 0.37
CA PRO A 17 6.58 10.21 0.45
C PRO A 17 5.61 9.14 0.98
N CYS A 18 5.59 7.96 0.36
CA CYS A 18 4.89 6.79 0.89
C CYS A 18 5.62 5.48 0.58
N ILE A 19 5.33 4.46 1.38
CA ILE A 19 5.71 3.07 1.13
C ILE A 19 4.60 2.41 0.30
N VAL A 20 4.97 1.73 -0.78
CA VAL A 20 4.07 0.85 -1.53
C VAL A 20 4.34 -0.58 -1.13
N ALA A 21 3.32 -1.30 -0.68
CA ALA A 21 3.45 -2.67 -0.21
C ALA A 21 2.56 -3.64 -1.00
N SER A 22 3.17 -4.69 -1.56
CA SER A 22 2.49 -5.74 -2.33
C SER A 22 3.18 -7.10 -2.18
N PHE A 23 2.56 -8.02 -1.45
CA PHE A 23 3.12 -9.35 -1.19
C PHE A 23 2.68 -10.41 -2.21
N GLY A 24 2.02 -10.00 -3.30
CA GLY A 24 1.53 -10.91 -4.34
C GLY A 24 0.74 -12.09 -3.76
N SER A 25 0.93 -13.27 -4.34
CA SER A 25 0.27 -14.52 -3.93
C SER A 25 0.79 -15.13 -2.62
N MET A 26 1.56 -14.40 -1.79
CA MET A 26 1.99 -14.88 -0.47
C MET A 26 0.82 -14.90 0.53
N THR A 27 -0.12 -15.81 0.32
CA THR A 27 -1.30 -16.00 1.17
C THR A 27 -0.99 -16.80 2.43
N ARG A 28 0.20 -17.41 2.55
CA ARG A 28 0.61 -18.19 3.73
C ARG A 28 0.79 -17.28 4.94
N GLY A 29 0.23 -17.67 6.08
CA GLY A 29 0.29 -16.90 7.34
C GLY A 29 -0.73 -15.76 7.39
N ASP A 30 -0.58 -14.88 8.38
CA ASP A 30 -1.58 -13.87 8.69
C ASP A 30 -1.40 -12.58 7.85
N ALA A 31 -2.29 -12.39 6.87
CA ALA A 31 -2.31 -11.21 6.00
C ALA A 31 -2.66 -9.91 6.74
N ALA A 32 -3.46 -9.99 7.81
CA ALA A 32 -3.80 -8.85 8.65
C ALA A 32 -2.61 -8.45 9.52
N ALA A 33 -1.89 -9.43 10.10
CA ALA A 33 -0.67 -9.16 10.86
C ALA A 33 0.41 -8.51 9.99
N ARG A 34 0.59 -8.95 8.74
CA ARG A 34 1.49 -8.31 7.77
C ARG A 34 1.08 -6.87 7.48
N GLY A 35 -0.20 -6.63 7.18
CA GLY A 35 -0.70 -5.27 6.96
C GLY A 35 -0.46 -4.35 8.16
N ARG A 36 -0.72 -4.85 9.36
CA ARG A 36 -0.45 -4.14 10.63
C ARG A 36 1.03 -3.80 10.79
N ALA A 37 1.91 -4.76 10.52
CA ALA A 37 3.36 -4.57 10.64
C ALA A 37 3.85 -3.46 9.70
N ILE A 38 3.37 -3.44 8.45
CA ILE A 38 3.76 -2.40 7.48
C ILE A 38 3.25 -1.02 7.89
N VAL A 39 1.99 -0.91 8.30
CA VAL A 39 1.43 0.37 8.78
C VAL A 39 2.20 0.87 10.01
N THR A 40 2.49 -0.03 10.95
CA THR A 40 3.24 0.31 12.17
C THR A 40 4.65 0.81 11.84
N ALA A 41 5.37 0.11 10.96
CA ALA A 41 6.71 0.51 10.54
C ALA A 41 6.70 1.87 9.83
N ALA A 42 5.77 2.08 8.89
CA ALA A 42 5.67 3.36 8.19
C ALA A 42 5.40 4.53 9.14
N ARG A 43 4.47 4.36 10.08
CA ARG A 43 4.16 5.37 11.10
C ARG A 43 5.35 5.70 11.98
N ALA A 44 6.14 4.69 12.38
CA ALA A 44 7.37 4.91 13.15
C ALA A 44 8.40 5.77 12.41
N HIS A 45 8.33 5.82 11.07
CA HIS A 45 9.18 6.64 10.22
C HIS A 45 8.48 7.90 9.67
N GLY A 46 7.26 8.22 10.12
CA GLY A 46 6.48 9.36 9.61
C GLY A 46 6.08 9.22 8.14
N LEU A 47 6.06 7.98 7.61
CA LEU A 47 5.71 7.67 6.23
C LEU A 47 4.26 7.22 6.12
N ARG A 48 3.70 7.44 4.93
CA ARG A 48 2.35 7.00 4.54
C ARG A 48 2.45 5.65 3.83
N VAL A 49 1.36 4.88 3.76
CA VAL A 49 1.37 3.54 3.17
C VAL A 49 0.28 3.36 2.12
N LEU A 50 0.67 2.85 0.96
CA LEU A 50 -0.21 2.28 -0.06
C LEU A 50 -0.11 0.75 -0.02
N LEU A 51 -1.17 0.07 0.40
CA LEU A 51 -1.29 -1.40 0.41
C LEU A 51 -1.99 -1.88 -0.86
N VAL A 52 -1.34 -2.75 -1.64
CA VAL A 52 -1.94 -3.43 -2.79
C VAL A 52 -2.36 -4.85 -2.36
N THR A 53 -3.67 -5.04 -2.19
CA THR A 53 -4.26 -6.20 -1.49
C THR A 53 -4.90 -7.25 -2.42
N GLY A 54 -4.89 -7.04 -3.74
CA GLY A 54 -5.66 -7.83 -4.71
C GLY A 54 -5.31 -9.32 -4.78
N TRP A 55 -4.10 -9.69 -4.37
CA TRP A 55 -3.60 -11.07 -4.43
C TRP A 55 -3.72 -11.83 -3.10
N GLY A 56 -4.30 -11.20 -2.06
CA GLY A 56 -4.54 -11.83 -0.76
C GLY A 56 -3.33 -11.93 0.17
N GLY A 57 -2.13 -11.51 -0.27
CA GLY A 57 -0.94 -11.46 0.59
C GLY A 57 -0.99 -10.40 1.70
N LEU A 58 -1.85 -9.39 1.57
CA LEU A 58 -2.03 -8.30 2.53
C LEU A 58 -3.51 -8.05 2.80
N THR A 59 -3.82 -7.66 4.04
CA THR A 59 -5.13 -7.13 4.44
C THR A 59 -4.89 -5.92 5.33
N LEU A 60 -5.65 -4.85 5.14
CA LEU A 60 -5.62 -3.68 6.03
C LEU A 60 -6.55 -3.94 7.23
N PRO A 61 -6.02 -4.09 8.45
CA PRO A 61 -6.84 -4.18 9.65
C PRO A 61 -7.64 -2.89 9.87
N THR A 62 -8.86 -2.99 10.40
CA THR A 62 -9.77 -1.85 10.55
C THR A 62 -9.24 -0.78 11.49
N ASP A 63 -8.50 -1.18 12.52
CA ASP A 63 -7.82 -0.33 13.50
C ASP A 63 -6.60 0.41 12.93
N CYS A 64 -6.10 -0.03 11.77
CA CYS A 64 -4.97 0.60 11.07
C CYS A 64 -5.41 1.63 10.03
N ARG A 65 -6.72 1.84 9.84
CA ARG A 65 -7.23 2.87 8.92
C ARG A 65 -6.85 4.26 9.40
N GLY A 66 -6.55 5.14 8.46
CA GLY A 66 -6.17 6.52 8.72
C GLY A 66 -5.91 7.27 7.42
N SER A 67 -5.79 8.59 7.48
CA SER A 67 -5.46 9.42 6.32
C SER A 67 -4.06 9.14 5.73
N ASP A 68 -3.21 8.47 6.51
CA ASP A 68 -1.87 8.03 6.17
C ASP A 68 -1.81 6.65 5.52
N VAL A 69 -2.95 5.94 5.40
CA VAL A 69 -3.01 4.57 4.86
C VAL A 69 -4.09 4.47 3.78
N LEU A 70 -3.69 4.05 2.59
CA LEU A 70 -4.59 3.74 1.48
C LEU A 70 -4.44 2.25 1.12
N ALA A 71 -5.55 1.51 1.06
CA ALA A 71 -5.56 0.13 0.58
C ALA A 71 -6.39 0.02 -0.69
N VAL A 72 -5.78 -0.53 -1.73
CA VAL A 72 -6.43 -0.78 -3.03
C VAL A 72 -6.30 -2.24 -3.42
N ARG A 73 -7.20 -2.71 -4.29
CA ARG A 73 -7.10 -4.06 -4.83
C ARG A 73 -5.98 -4.17 -5.86
N ALA A 74 -5.86 -3.21 -6.76
CA ALA A 74 -4.85 -3.20 -7.80
C ALA A 74 -4.40 -1.77 -8.07
N ALA A 75 -3.15 -1.64 -8.52
CA ALA A 75 -2.59 -0.39 -9.03
C ALA A 75 -1.53 -0.73 -10.10
N PRO A 76 -1.34 0.12 -11.13
CA PRO A 76 -0.25 -0.04 -12.09
C PRO A 76 1.11 0.21 -11.41
N PHE A 77 1.92 -0.86 -11.29
CA PHE A 77 3.22 -0.81 -10.58
C PHE A 77 4.18 0.21 -11.17
N ASP A 78 4.20 0.38 -12.49
CA ASP A 78 5.02 1.38 -13.17
C ASP A 78 4.77 2.80 -12.63
N GLN A 79 3.52 3.16 -12.40
CA GLN A 79 3.14 4.50 -11.91
C GLN A 79 3.32 4.62 -10.40
N VAL A 80 2.93 3.61 -9.60
CA VAL A 80 3.06 3.72 -8.15
C VAL A 80 4.52 3.65 -7.68
N LEU A 81 5.37 2.86 -8.35
CA LEU A 81 6.79 2.75 -7.99
C LEU A 81 7.57 4.04 -8.31
N SER A 82 7.19 4.76 -9.37
CA SER A 82 7.80 6.05 -9.69
C SER A 82 7.54 7.13 -8.64
N GLY A 83 6.44 7.04 -7.88
CA GLY A 83 6.09 7.96 -6.80
C GLY A 83 6.38 7.44 -5.40
N ALA A 84 6.86 6.20 -5.27
CA ALA A 84 7.12 5.57 -3.98
C ALA A 84 8.47 6.01 -3.41
N ALA A 85 8.52 6.21 -2.09
CA ALA A 85 9.79 6.35 -1.38
C ALA A 85 10.47 4.99 -1.17
N LEU A 86 9.66 3.94 -1.01
CA LEU A 86 10.09 2.56 -0.82
C LEU A 86 9.00 1.61 -1.33
N ALA A 87 9.42 0.47 -1.88
CA ALA A 87 8.52 -0.60 -2.29
C ALA A 87 8.89 -1.91 -1.59
N VAL A 88 7.88 -2.66 -1.11
CA VAL A 88 8.04 -3.93 -0.37
C VAL A 88 7.08 -4.99 -0.91
#